data_AF-A0A1J5MTT0-F1
#
_entry.id   AF-A0A1J5MTT0-F1
#
_cell.length_a   1.000
_cell.length_b   1.000
_cell.length_c   1.000
_cell.angle_alpha   90.00
_cell.angle_beta   90.00
_cell.angle_gamma   90.00
#
_symmetry.space_group_name_H-M   'P 1'
#
loop_
_entity.id
_entity.type
_entity.pdbx_description
1 polymer ?
#
loop_
_entity_poly.entity_id
_entity_poly.type
_entity_poly.pdbx_seq_one_letter_code
_entity_poly.pdbx_strand_id
1 'polypeptide(L)'
;MLRLLTLFLPTVIPSWRFFKTVAPSPRIEYRLIAGESLGGWQEDRPRPASLGVGQILCRMLWNPDWNEQLYLVSCSERLIEAPSQHSIDEINLRVARALPAGPGALQFRLVFLSRQGAQIVKLVEYESTPVSLASLQGASA
;
A
#
# COMPACT_ATOMS: atom_id res chain seq x y z
N MET A 1 17.38 -6.81 -36.43
CA MET A 1 17.42 -6.53 -34.97
C MET A 1 16.13 -6.88 -34.23
N LEU A 2 14.94 -6.64 -34.80
CA LEU A 2 13.67 -7.06 -34.15
C LEU A 2 13.62 -8.54 -33.75
N ARG A 3 14.10 -9.46 -34.60
CA ARG A 3 14.17 -10.90 -34.29
C ARG A 3 15.00 -11.22 -33.04
N LEU A 4 16.07 -10.46 -32.76
CA LEU A 4 16.86 -10.66 -31.54
C LEU A 4 16.04 -10.26 -30.31
N LEU A 5 15.34 -9.13 -30.36
CA LEU A 5 14.41 -8.73 -29.30
C LEU A 5 13.35 -9.82 -29.07
N THR A 6 12.78 -10.39 -30.14
CA THR A 6 11.77 -11.46 -30.01
C THR A 6 12.31 -12.74 -29.36
N LEU A 7 13.58 -13.08 -29.61
CA LEU A 7 14.22 -14.26 -29.03
C LEU A 7 14.66 -14.04 -27.57
N PHE A 8 15.05 -12.82 -27.20
CA PHE A 8 15.49 -12.49 -25.84
C PHE A 8 14.36 -12.06 -24.89
N LEU A 9 13.27 -11.47 -25.39
CA LEU A 9 12.15 -11.02 -24.56
C LEU A 9 11.60 -12.11 -23.61
N PRO A 10 11.44 -13.38 -24.04
CA PRO A 10 10.99 -14.46 -23.15
C PRO A 10 12.01 -14.82 -22.05
N THR A 11 13.29 -14.50 -22.26
CA THR A 11 14.37 -14.80 -21.29
C THR A 11 14.54 -13.71 -20.24
N VAL A 12 14.14 -12.48 -20.56
CA VAL A 12 14.22 -11.32 -19.65
C VAL A 12 12.99 -11.24 -18.74
N ILE A 13 11.83 -11.72 -19.19
CA ILE A 13 10.62 -11.75 -18.36
C ILE A 13 10.66 -13.01 -17.49
N PRO A 14 10.86 -12.90 -16.17
CA PRO A 14 10.88 -14.07 -15.30
C PRO A 14 9.55 -14.81 -15.42
N SER A 15 9.62 -16.13 -15.65
CA SER A 15 8.41 -16.93 -15.81
C SER A 15 7.59 -16.86 -14.51
N TRP A 16 6.30 -16.56 -14.60
CA TRP A 16 5.38 -16.60 -13.45
C TRP A 16 5.27 -17.98 -12.76
N ARG A 17 5.94 -19.01 -13.31
CA ARG A 17 6.12 -20.34 -12.71
C ARG A 17 6.90 -20.37 -11.39
N PHE A 18 7.55 -19.27 -10.99
CA PHE A 18 8.27 -19.23 -9.70
C PHE A 18 7.33 -19.11 -8.49
N PHE A 19 6.11 -18.58 -8.64
CA PHE A 19 5.21 -18.37 -7.52
C PHE A 19 4.32 -19.60 -7.30
N LYS A 20 4.55 -20.29 -6.17
CA LYS A 20 3.77 -21.48 -5.76
C LYS A 20 2.32 -21.12 -5.40
N THR A 21 2.11 -19.94 -4.82
CA THR A 21 0.80 -19.44 -4.38
C THR A 21 0.76 -17.91 -4.52
N VAL A 22 -0.36 -17.37 -4.99
CA VAL A 22 -0.65 -15.93 -4.95
C VAL A 22 -1.57 -15.67 -3.77
N ALA A 23 -1.02 -15.15 -2.68
CA ALA A 23 -1.80 -14.79 -1.49
C ALA A 23 -2.40 -13.38 -1.64
N PRO A 24 -3.50 -13.07 -0.93
CA PRO A 24 -4.02 -11.71 -0.88
C PRO A 24 -3.00 -10.79 -0.21
N SER A 25 -2.70 -9.65 -0.84
CA SER A 25 -1.78 -8.64 -0.29
C SER A 25 -2.53 -7.67 0.63
N PRO A 26 -1.92 -7.25 1.76
CA PRO A 26 -2.54 -6.28 2.66
C PRO A 26 -2.77 -4.94 1.96
N ARG A 27 -3.94 -4.36 2.19
CA ARG A 27 -4.29 -3.00 1.79
C ARG A 27 -4.42 -2.14 3.02
N ILE A 28 -3.77 -0.98 2.99
CA ILE A 28 -3.85 0.00 4.06
C ILE A 28 -5.05 0.89 3.79
N GLU A 29 -5.97 0.92 4.74
CA GLU A 29 -7.01 1.94 4.80
C GLU A 29 -6.79 2.83 6.01
N TYR A 30 -7.02 4.12 5.83
CA TYR A 30 -6.90 5.09 6.91
C TYR A 30 -8.22 5.82 7.12
N ARG A 31 -8.40 6.38 8.31
CA ARG A 31 -9.45 7.33 8.62
C ARG A 31 -8.89 8.48 9.42
N LEU A 32 -9.51 9.64 9.28
CA LEU A 32 -9.21 10.83 10.06
C LEU A 32 -10.30 11.05 11.09
N ILE A 33 -9.90 11.31 12.32
CA ILE A 33 -10.79 11.58 13.45
C ILE A 33 -10.55 13.03 13.88
N ALA A 34 -11.56 13.88 13.71
CA ALA A 34 -11.49 15.29 14.07
C ALA A 34 -12.58 15.59 15.12
N GLY A 35 -12.18 15.71 16.39
CA GLY A 35 -13.11 15.85 17.51
C GLY A 35 -14.05 14.65 17.62
N GLU A 36 -15.36 14.89 17.55
CA GLU A 36 -16.40 13.85 17.60
C GLU A 36 -16.73 13.25 16.22
N SER A 37 -16.19 13.83 15.13
CA SER A 37 -16.43 13.35 13.77
C SER A 37 -15.44 12.24 13.40
N LEU A 38 -15.96 11.01 13.27
CA LEU A 38 -15.24 9.88 12.68
C LEU A 38 -15.34 9.95 11.15
N GLY A 39 -14.23 10.25 10.49
CA GLY A 39 -14.14 10.16 9.03
C GLY A 39 -14.34 8.73 8.53
N GLY A 40 -14.80 8.61 7.28
CA GLY A 40 -14.90 7.31 6.61
C GLY A 40 -13.53 6.70 6.32
N TRP A 41 -13.49 5.37 6.20
CA TRP A 41 -12.29 4.64 5.80
C TRP A 41 -11.97 4.89 4.32
N GLN A 42 -10.73 5.27 4.04
CA GLN A 42 -10.23 5.57 2.69
C GLN A 42 -8.98 4.74 2.40
N GLU A 43 -8.80 4.32 1.15
CA GLU A 43 -7.59 3.61 0.71
C GLU A 43 -6.44 4.61 0.59
N ASP A 44 -5.27 4.28 1.17
CA ASP A 44 -4.09 5.17 1.25
C ASP A 44 -3.58 5.61 -0.13
N ARG A 45 -3.57 4.69 -1.12
CA ARG A 45 -3.16 4.98 -2.50
C ARG A 45 -4.11 4.29 -3.47
N PRO A 46 -5.21 4.95 -3.91
CA PRO A 46 -6.15 4.35 -4.84
C PRO A 46 -5.46 4.05 -6.17
N ARG A 47 -5.78 2.89 -6.74
CA ARG A 47 -5.22 2.49 -8.04
C ARG A 47 -5.85 3.36 -9.15
N PRO A 48 -5.04 3.89 -10.08
CA PRO A 48 -5.58 4.62 -11.23
C PRO A 48 -6.45 3.70 -12.09
N ALA A 49 -7.59 4.21 -12.56
CA ALA A 49 -8.55 3.43 -13.35
C ALA A 49 -8.01 3.03 -14.74
N SER A 50 -7.12 3.83 -15.32
CA SER A 50 -6.47 3.56 -16.59
C SER A 50 -5.03 4.09 -16.57
N LEU A 51 -4.12 3.33 -17.19
CA LEU A 51 -2.73 3.74 -17.41
C LEU A 51 -2.44 3.74 -18.91
N GLY A 52 -1.88 4.85 -19.40
CA GLY A 52 -1.41 4.92 -20.79
C GLY A 52 -0.13 4.09 -20.99
N VAL A 53 0.06 3.56 -22.20
CA VAL A 53 1.23 2.71 -22.54
C VAL A 53 2.56 3.42 -22.28
N GLY A 54 2.66 4.71 -22.60
CA GLY A 54 3.86 5.50 -22.32
C GLY A 54 4.16 5.63 -20.82
N GLN A 55 3.12 5.80 -20.00
CA GLN A 55 3.26 5.89 -18.55
C GLN A 55 3.69 4.54 -17.94
N ILE A 56 3.22 3.42 -18.51
CA ILE A 56 3.67 2.07 -18.14
C ILE A 56 5.18 1.95 -18.39
N LEU A 57 5.66 2.34 -19.58
CA LEU A 57 7.08 2.26 -19.94
C LEU A 57 7.96 3.13 -19.04
N CYS A 58 7.56 4.36 -18.75
CA CYS A 58 8.31 5.23 -17.82
C CYS A 58 8.39 4.62 -16.41
N ARG A 59 7.29 4.03 -15.92
CA ARG A 59 7.25 3.38 -14.60
C ARG A 59 8.10 2.12 -14.49
N MET A 60 8.45 1.48 -15.62
CA MET A 60 9.38 0.34 -15.63
C MET A 60 10.83 0.74 -15.34
N LEU A 61 11.21 1.99 -15.62
CA LEU A 61 12.56 2.49 -15.37
C LEU A 61 12.72 2.99 -13.93
N TRP A 62 11.78 3.81 -13.46
CA TRP A 62 11.81 4.34 -12.10
C TRP A 62 10.42 4.80 -11.66
N ASN A 63 9.99 4.38 -10.47
CA ASN A 63 8.72 4.82 -9.89
C ASN A 63 8.83 4.90 -8.35
N PRO A 64 9.14 6.09 -7.79
CA PRO A 64 9.36 6.25 -6.36
C PRO A 64 8.09 5.93 -5.54
N ASP A 65 6.92 6.29 -6.06
CA ASP A 65 5.64 6.01 -5.40
C ASP A 65 5.35 4.52 -5.27
N TRP A 66 5.82 3.72 -6.24
CA TRP A 66 5.67 2.26 -6.18
C TRP A 66 6.64 1.64 -5.19
N ASN A 67 7.88 2.13 -5.10
CA ASN A 67 8.83 1.67 -4.09
C ASN A 67 8.32 1.95 -2.67
N GLU A 68 7.75 3.14 -2.47
CA GLU A 68 7.09 3.54 -1.22
C GLU A 68 5.93 2.60 -0.87
N GLN A 69 5.07 2.29 -1.85
CA GLN A 69 3.96 1.36 -1.66
C GLN A 69 4.44 -0.06 -1.35
N LEU A 70 5.47 -0.56 -2.04
CA LEU A 70 6.04 -1.89 -1.77
C LEU A 70 6.60 -1.97 -0.36
N TYR A 71 7.30 -0.93 0.09
CA TYR A 71 7.80 -0.86 1.46
C TYR A 71 6.67 -0.93 2.49
N LEU A 72 5.59 -0.18 2.28
CA LEU A 72 4.43 -0.18 3.17
C LEU A 72 3.69 -1.53 3.20
N VAL A 73 3.61 -2.22 2.06
CA VAL A 73 3.10 -3.59 2.00
C VAL A 73 4.00 -4.52 2.83
N SER A 74 5.32 -4.44 2.69
CA SER A 74 6.24 -5.24 3.51
C SER A 74 6.18 -4.91 5.00
N CYS A 75 5.96 -3.65 5.39
CA CYS A 75 5.68 -3.29 6.79
C CYS A 75 4.37 -3.93 7.29
N SER A 76 3.34 -3.94 6.44
CA SER A 76 2.03 -4.53 6.77
C SER A 76 2.11 -6.05 6.93
N GLU A 77 2.81 -6.73 6.03
CA GLU A 77 3.05 -8.17 6.10
C GLU A 77 3.82 -8.54 7.38
N ARG A 78 4.90 -7.81 7.68
CA ARG A 78 5.66 -7.99 8.93
C ARG A 78 4.81 -7.74 10.16
N LEU A 79 3.95 -6.71 10.15
CA LEU A 79 3.09 -6.38 11.28
C LEU A 79 2.11 -7.51 11.62
N ILE A 80 1.66 -8.26 10.61
CA ILE A 80 0.72 -9.36 10.77
C ILE A 80 1.43 -10.64 11.22
N GLU A 81 2.60 -10.91 10.66
CA GLU A 81 3.39 -12.08 11.04
C GLU A 81 3.99 -11.93 12.45
N ALA A 82 4.54 -10.75 12.75
CA ALA A 82 5.19 -10.44 14.02
C ALA A 82 4.93 -8.96 14.39
N PRO A 83 3.94 -8.68 15.27
CA PRO A 83 3.60 -7.33 15.65
C PRO A 83 4.80 -6.54 16.16
N SER A 84 5.13 -5.45 15.48
CA SER A 84 6.30 -4.61 15.80
C SER A 84 5.93 -3.13 15.78
N GLN A 85 6.36 -2.41 16.82
CA GLN A 85 6.10 -0.97 16.95
C GLN A 85 6.70 -0.18 15.77
N HIS A 86 7.90 -0.57 15.33
CA HIS A 86 8.55 0.04 14.17
C HIS A 86 7.68 0.02 12.92
N SER A 87 6.99 -1.10 12.62
CA SER A 87 6.14 -1.17 11.42
C SER A 87 4.91 -0.28 11.53
N ILE A 88 4.35 -0.12 12.74
CA ILE A 88 3.25 0.80 13.04
C ILE A 88 3.69 2.24 12.82
N ASP A 89 4.86 2.61 13.35
CA ASP A 89 5.39 3.97 13.27
C ASP A 89 5.70 4.36 11.82
N GLU A 90 6.33 3.46 11.04
CA GLU A 90 6.61 3.68 9.62
C GLU A 90 5.33 3.85 8.79
N ILE A 91 4.31 3.03 9.02
CA ILE A 91 3.02 3.15 8.33
C ILE A 91 2.37 4.49 8.69
N ASN A 92 2.27 4.81 9.98
CA ASN A 92 1.67 6.07 10.44
C ASN A 92 2.36 7.29 9.85
N LEU A 93 3.68 7.32 9.90
CA LEU A 93 4.50 8.45 9.44
C LEU A 93 4.39 8.64 7.93
N ARG A 94 4.44 7.58 7.14
CA ARG A 94 4.34 7.65 5.67
C ARG A 94 2.94 7.98 5.19
N VAL A 95 1.90 7.45 5.84
CA VAL A 95 0.50 7.83 5.58
C VAL A 95 0.27 9.30 5.95
N ALA A 96 0.74 9.74 7.12
CA ALA A 96 0.59 11.13 7.57
C ALA A 96 1.29 12.15 6.64
N ARG A 97 2.40 11.78 6.00
CA ARG A 97 3.10 12.61 5.00
C ARG A 97 2.31 12.81 3.71
N ALA A 98 1.49 11.83 3.32
CA ALA A 98 0.66 11.93 2.12
C ALA A 98 -0.60 12.79 2.34
N LEU A 99 -0.93 13.09 3.60
CA LEU A 99 -2.14 13.81 4.00
C LEU A 99 -1.86 15.31 4.19
N PRO A 100 -2.85 16.18 3.89
CA PRO A 100 -2.73 17.60 4.18
C PRO A 100 -2.58 17.83 5.68
N ALA A 101 -1.82 18.85 6.07
CA ALA A 101 -1.70 19.23 7.47
C ALA A 101 -3.06 19.62 8.04
N GLY A 102 -3.40 19.10 9.22
CA GLY A 102 -4.69 19.37 9.84
C GLY A 102 -4.78 18.91 11.29
N PRO A 103 -5.75 19.44 12.04
CA PRO A 103 -6.06 18.94 13.37
C PRO A 103 -6.78 17.59 13.26
N GLY A 104 -6.34 16.60 14.04
CA GLY A 104 -7.01 15.31 14.13
C GLY A 104 -6.10 14.16 14.52
N ALA A 105 -6.71 12.99 14.72
CA ALA A 105 -6.00 11.73 14.88
C ALA A 105 -6.12 10.89 13.60
N LEU A 106 -5.01 10.30 13.19
CA LEU A 106 -4.91 9.31 12.13
C LEU A 106 -5.09 7.93 12.75
N GLN A 107 -5.90 7.10 12.10
CA GLN A 107 -5.97 5.68 12.41
C GLN A 107 -5.94 4.89 11.11
N PHE A 108 -5.23 3.77 11.10
CA PHE A 108 -5.19 2.88 9.95
C PHE A 108 -5.63 1.47 10.31
N ARG A 109 -6.02 0.71 9.29
CA ARG A 109 -6.31 -0.71 9.38
C ARG A 109 -5.74 -1.45 8.19
N LEU A 110 -5.42 -2.72 8.40
CA LEU A 110 -4.96 -3.63 7.35
C LEU A 110 -6.10 -4.50 6.89
N VAL A 111 -6.31 -4.50 5.58
CA VAL A 111 -7.43 -5.14 4.92
C VAL A 111 -6.93 -6.15 3.90
N PHE A 112 -7.44 -7.38 3.96
CA PHE A 112 -7.21 -8.42 2.98
C PHE A 112 -8.47 -8.60 2.13
N LEU A 113 -8.30 -8.49 0.81
CA LEU A 113 -9.37 -8.77 -0.13
C LEU A 113 -9.15 -10.16 -0.71
N SER A 114 -10.04 -11.09 -0.36
CA SER A 114 -10.04 -12.44 -0.90
C SER A 114 -11.27 -12.67 -1.77
N ARG A 115 -11.10 -13.38 -2.88
CA ARG A 115 -12.23 -13.78 -3.72
C ARG A 115 -12.74 -15.14 -3.28
N GLN A 116 -13.93 -15.18 -2.71
CA GLN A 116 -14.63 -16.42 -2.35
C GLN A 116 -15.75 -16.65 -3.37
N GLY A 117 -15.49 -17.49 -4.38
CA GLY A 117 -16.42 -17.73 -5.49
C GLY A 117 -16.71 -16.47 -6.31
N ALA A 118 -17.96 -16.03 -6.29
CA ALA A 118 -18.42 -14.82 -7.00
C ALA A 118 -18.27 -13.53 -6.18
N GLN A 119 -17.93 -13.61 -4.90
CA GLN A 119 -17.88 -12.45 -3.99
C GLN A 119 -16.44 -12.06 -3.64
N ILE A 120 -16.21 -10.76 -3.52
CA ILE A 120 -14.98 -10.21 -2.94
C ILE A 120 -15.26 -9.98 -1.46
N VAL A 121 -14.61 -10.76 -0.60
CA VAL A 121 -14.73 -10.66 0.85
C VAL A 121 -13.59 -9.80 1.38
N LYS A 122 -13.96 -8.85 2.24
CA LYS A 122 -13.05 -7.93 2.89
C LYS A 122 -12.83 -8.35 4.34
N LEU A 123 -11.61 -8.75 4.66
CA LEU A 123 -11.20 -9.15 6.00
C LEU A 123 -10.31 -8.07 6.62
N VAL A 124 -10.62 -7.64 7.84
CA VAL A 124 -9.78 -6.69 8.60
C VAL A 124 -8.96 -7.50 9.58
N GLU A 125 -7.64 -7.54 9.38
CA GLU A 125 -6.71 -8.32 10.22
C GLU A 125 -6.12 -7.47 11.35
N TYR A 126 -6.04 -6.15 11.16
CA TYR A 126 -5.44 -5.24 12.14
C TYR A 126 -6.11 -3.87 12.10
N GLU A 127 -6.33 -3.27 13.27
CA GLU A 127 -6.75 -1.88 13.42
C GLU A 127 -5.84 -1.19 14.44
N SER A 128 -5.20 -0.08 14.05
CA SER A 128 -4.26 0.65 14.88
C SER A 128 -4.97 1.46 15.97
N THR A 129 -4.28 1.85 17.03
CA THR A 129 -4.77 2.93 17.91
C THR A 129 -4.70 4.28 17.18
N PRO A 130 -5.63 5.21 17.42
CA PRO A 130 -5.55 6.56 16.85
C PRO A 130 -4.31 7.31 17.36
N VAL A 131 -3.57 7.94 16.45
CA VAL A 131 -2.37 8.73 16.76
C VAL A 131 -2.55 10.16 16.25
N SER A 132 -2.08 11.16 17.00
CA SER A 132 -2.22 12.57 16.58
C SER A 132 -1.47 12.83 15.26
N LEU A 133 -2.18 13.35 14.27
CA LEU A 133 -1.62 13.67 12.96
C LEU A 133 -0.59 14.79 13.06
N ALA A 134 -0.83 15.78 13.93
CA ALA A 134 0.10 16.87 14.18
C ALA A 134 1.44 16.37 14.77
N SER A 135 1.42 15.36 15.67
CA SER A 135 2.66 14.80 16.21
C SER A 135 3.47 14.05 15.16
N LEU A 136 2.81 13.33 14.24
CA LEU A 136 3.48 12.58 13.18
C LEU A 136 4.13 13.50 12.14
N GLN A 137 3.45 14.60 11.79
CA GLN A 137 3.98 15.59 10.86
C GLN A 137 5.10 16.42 11.47
N GLY A 138 4.99 16.78 12.76
CA GLY A 138 6.03 17.52 13.49
C GLY A 138 7.31 16.72 13.72
N ALA A 139 7.23 15.39 13.81
CA ALA A 139 8.41 14.51 13.94
C ALA A 139 9.18 14.29 12.62
N SER A 140 8.63 14.72 11.48
CA SER A 140 9.26 14.62 10.15
C SER A 140 9.95 15.92 9.69
N ALA A 141 9.96 16.98 10.51
CA ALA A 141 10.63 18.25 10.24
C ALA A 141 12.01 18.30 10.92
#